data_AF-A0A929VV86-F1
#
_entry.id   AF-A0A929VV86-F1
#
_cell.length_a   1.000
_cell.length_b   1.000
_cell.length_c   1.000
_cell.angle_alpha   90.00
_cell.angle_beta   90.00
_cell.angle_gamma   90.00
#
_symmetry.space_group_name_H-M   'P 1'
#
loop_
_entity.id
_entity.type
_entity.pdbx_description
1 polymer ?
#
loop_
_entity_poly.entity_id
_entity_poly.type
_entity_poly.pdbx_seq_one_letter_code
_entity_poly.pdbx_strand_id
1 'polypeptide(L)' 'YKEKVIGGIYDDRFLVKATKKAVDYVSDVQFQLPYEGAKEMLLVDDVEDKMYLKGLFDTMYDELPFPKVKKKK' A
#
# COMPACT_ATOMS: atom_id res chain seq x y z
N TYR A 1 -9.53 8.38 11.76
CA TYR A 1 -8.29 9.16 11.75
C TYR A 1 -7.49 8.72 10.52
N LYS A 2 -7.15 9.65 9.62
CA LYS A 2 -6.53 9.45 8.28
C LYS A 2 -7.18 8.36 7.41
N GLU A 3 -8.37 8.63 6.87
CA GLU A 3 -9.28 7.77 6.09
C GLU A 3 -8.69 7.10 4.80
N LYS A 4 -7.36 7.08 4.58
CA LYS A 4 -6.70 6.46 3.41
C LYS A 4 -6.31 5.01 3.70
N VAL A 5 -6.90 4.06 2.95
CA VAL A 5 -6.48 2.66 2.96
C VAL A 5 -5.31 2.48 2.00
N ILE A 6 -4.15 2.16 2.55
CA ILE A 6 -2.87 1.99 1.83
C ILE A 6 -2.64 0.53 1.40
N GLY A 7 -3.26 -0.42 2.08
CA GLY A 7 -3.09 -1.85 1.89
C GLY A 7 -3.85 -2.66 2.94
N GLY A 8 -3.59 -3.96 2.96
CA GLY A 8 -4.17 -4.91 3.91
C GLY A 8 -3.40 -6.23 3.91
N ILE A 9 -3.73 -7.09 4.87
CA ILE A 9 -3.23 -8.47 4.91
C ILE A 9 -4.21 -9.34 4.14
N TYR A 10 -3.72 -10.10 3.17
CA TYR A 10 -4.50 -11.03 2.35
C TYR A 10 -3.75 -12.35 2.25
N ASP A 11 -4.40 -13.47 2.58
CA ASP A 11 -3.78 -14.80 2.59
C ASP A 11 -2.43 -14.82 3.33
N ASP A 12 -2.38 -14.26 4.54
CA ASP A 12 -1.17 -14.10 5.38
C ASP A 12 -0.04 -13.25 4.77
N ARG A 13 -0.29 -12.59 3.63
CA ARG A 13 0.65 -11.71 2.93
C ARG A 13 0.29 -10.25 3.12
N PHE A 14 1.28 -9.40 3.36
CA PHE A 14 1.04 -7.96 3.45
C PHE A 14 1.07 -7.34 2.04
N LEU A 15 -0.11 -6.94 1.56
CA LEU A 15 -0.26 -6.34 0.24
C LEU A 15 -0.64 -4.86 0.36
N VAL A 16 0.14 -4.00 -0.28
CA VAL A 16 -0.13 -2.57 -0.40
C VAL A 16 -0.44 -2.20 -1.83
N LYS A 17 -1.14 -1.09 -2.03
CA LYS A 17 -1.43 -0.62 -3.38
C LYS A 17 -0.13 -0.19 -4.06
N ALA A 18 0.19 -0.77 -5.22
CA ALA A 18 1.34 -0.33 -6.00
C ALA A 18 1.18 1.14 -6.42
N THR A 19 2.01 1.99 -5.82
CA THR A 19 2.05 3.45 -6.04
C THR A 19 3.45 3.78 -6.55
N LYS A 20 3.62 4.74 -7.46
CA LYS A 20 4.90 4.93 -8.16
C LYS A 20 6.05 5.16 -7.19
N LYS A 21 5.85 5.95 -6.15
CA LYS A 21 6.85 6.15 -5.10
C LYS A 21 7.05 4.92 -4.20
N ALA A 22 6.05 4.06 -4.03
CA ALA A 22 6.23 2.80 -3.30
C ALA A 22 7.18 1.86 -4.04
N VAL A 23 6.98 1.77 -5.36
CA VAL A 23 7.83 1.00 -6.29
C VAL A 23 9.24 1.58 -6.35
N ASP A 24 9.40 2.90 -6.22
CA ASP A 24 10.71 3.55 -6.20
C ASP A 24 11.43 3.40 -4.84
N TYR A 25 10.66 3.38 -3.74
CA TYR A 25 11.18 3.26 -2.39
C TYR A 25 11.57 1.81 -2.04
N VAL A 26 10.79 0.85 -2.50
CA VAL A 26 11.06 -0.58 -2.33
C VAL A 26 12.02 -1.01 -3.43
N SER A 27 13.23 -1.45 -3.07
CA SER A 27 14.19 -1.93 -4.06
C SER A 27 13.80 -3.30 -4.66
N ASP A 28 13.10 -4.14 -3.89
CA ASP A 28 12.61 -5.45 -4.34
C ASP A 28 11.08 -5.44 -4.48
N VAL A 29 10.60 -4.88 -5.60
CA VAL A 29 9.16 -4.72 -5.83
C VAL A 29 8.56 -6.01 -6.36
N GLN A 30 7.85 -6.71 -5.50
CA GLN A 30 7.08 -7.90 -5.89
C GLN A 30 5.63 -7.51 -6.15
N PHE A 31 5.19 -7.58 -7.41
CA PHE A 31 3.78 -7.39 -7.76
C PHE A 31 3.05 -8.73 -7.67
N GLN A 32 2.00 -8.78 -6.84
CA GLN A 32 1.14 -9.95 -6.70
C GLN A 32 -0.32 -9.58 -6.83
N LEU A 33 -1.07 -10.51 -7.41
CA LEU A 33 -2.52 -10.48 -7.43
C LEU A 33 -3.00 -11.19 -6.16
N PRO A 34 -3.81 -10.56 -5.30
CA PRO A 34 -4.37 -11.25 -4.13
C PRO A 34 -5.22 -12.45 -4.56
N TYR A 35 -5.92 -12.37 -5.69
CA TYR A 35 -6.67 -13.46 -6.31
C TYR A 35 -6.78 -13.26 -7.84
N GLU A 36 -7.14 -14.31 -8.58
CA GLU A 36 -7.37 -14.23 -10.02
C GLU A 36 -8.44 -13.17 -10.35
N GLY A 37 -8.09 -12.19 -11.18
CA GLY A 37 -8.97 -11.06 -11.54
C GLY A 37 -8.91 -9.85 -10.60
N ALA A 38 -8.06 -9.88 -9.57
CA ALA A 38 -7.76 -8.70 -8.77
C ALA A 38 -6.85 -7.72 -9.50
N LYS A 39 -6.64 -6.55 -8.90
CA LYS A 39 -5.61 -5.60 -9.37
C LYS A 39 -4.27 -5.96 -8.75
N GLU A 40 -3.19 -5.77 -9.50
CA GLU A 40 -1.83 -5.93 -9.00
C GLU A 40 -1.60 -5.06 -7.76
N MET A 41 -1.14 -5.72 -6.70
CA MET A 41 -0.75 -5.11 -5.43
C MET A 41 0.73 -5.39 -5.19
N LEU A 42 1.39 -4.50 -4.47
CA LEU A 42 2.78 -4.63 -4.09
C LEU A 42 2.83 -5.48 -2.80
N LEU A 43 3.50 -6.62 -2.88
CA LEU A 43 3.83 -7.44 -1.74
C LEU A 43 4.95 -6.76 -0.96
N VAL A 44 4.75 -6.57 0.33
CA VAL A 44 5.80 -6.13 1.25
C VAL A 44 6.16 -7.33 2.13
N ASP A 45 7.34 -7.89 1.89
CA ASP A 45 7.89 -8.96 2.72
C ASP A 45 8.58 -8.37 3.97
N ASP A 46 9.17 -7.17 3.83
CA ASP A 46 9.85 -6.40 4.90
C ASP A 46 8.87 -5.74 5.90
N VAL A 47 8.02 -6.53 6.54
CA VAL A 47 7.12 -6.06 7.60
C VAL A 47 7.80 -5.95 8.98
N GLU A 48 9.00 -6.48 9.12
CA GLU A 48 9.75 -6.47 10.38
C GLU A 48 10.41 -5.10 10.65
N ASP A 49 10.75 -4.36 9.59
CA ASP A 49 11.43 -3.07 9.72
C ASP A 49 10.43 -1.91 9.81
N LYS A 50 10.22 -1.44 11.04
CA LYS A 50 9.30 -0.33 11.33
C LYS A 50 9.74 1.00 10.73
N MET A 51 11.06 1.24 10.57
CA MET A 51 11.54 2.50 10.00
C MET A 51 11.29 2.52 8.49
N TYR A 52 11.54 1.39 7.83
CA TYR A 52 11.24 1.19 6.43
C TYR A 52 9.74 1.29 6.13
N LEU A 53 8.90 0.57 6.87
CA LEU A 53 7.44 0.65 6.73
C LEU A 53 6.93 2.07 6.91
N LYS A 54 7.45 2.80 7.91
CA LYS A 54 7.06 4.19 8.14
C LYS A 54 7.42 5.08 6.96
N GLY A 55 8.62 4.94 6.38
CA GLY A 55 9.04 5.69 5.20
C GLY A 55 8.22 5.34 3.96
N LEU A 56 7.98 4.05 3.73
CA LEU A 56 7.12 3.55 2.66
C LEU A 56 5.70 4.12 2.76
N PHE A 57 5.08 4.01 3.93
CA PHE A 57 3.73 4.51 4.15
C PHE A 57 3.62 6.03 4.07
N ASP A 58 4.61 6.78 4.56
CA ASP A 58 4.61 8.25 4.46
C ASP A 58 4.67 8.68 2.99
N THR A 59 5.57 8.04 2.24
CA THR A 59 5.77 8.27 0.82
C THR A 59 4.52 7.89 0.00
N MET A 60 3.87 6.77 0.32
CA MET A 60 2.60 6.34 -0.30
C MET A 60 1.43 7.25 0.07
N TYR A 61 1.39 7.72 1.31
CA TYR A 61 0.29 8.55 1.82
C TYR A 61 0.20 9.89 1.09
N ASP A 62 1.34 10.42 0.66
CA ASP A 62 1.46 11.63 -0.16
C ASP A 62 0.87 11.44 -1.57
N GLU A 63 1.16 10.31 -2.24
CA GLU A 63 0.66 10.02 -3.60
C GLU A 63 -0.78 9.49 -3.66
N LEU A 64 -1.31 8.95 -2.56
CA LEU A 64 -2.66 8.39 -2.56
C LEU A 64 -3.72 9.50 -2.69
N PRO A 65 -4.67 9.39 -3.65
CA PRO A 65 -5.77 10.33 -3.73
C PRO A 65 -6.57 10.28 -2.42
N PHE A 66 -6.91 11.45 -1.88
CA PHE A 66 -7.75 11.51 -0.68
C PHE A 66 -9.06 10.75 -0.93
N PRO A 67 -9.55 9.99 0.06
CA PRO A 67 -10.87 9.39 -0.04
C PRO A 67 -11.84 10.51 -0.34
N LYS A 68 -12.67 10.33 -1.38
CA LYS A 68 -13.73 11.30 -1.68
C LYS A 68 -14.52 11.53 -0.40
N VAL A 69 -14.39 12.73 0.16
CA VAL A 69 -15.15 13.17 1.34
C VAL A 69 -16.61 12.96 1.00
N LYS A 70 -17.26 11.94 1.60
CA LYS A 70 -18.71 11.81 1.48
C LYS A 70 -19.29 13.00 2.22
N LYS A 71 -19.87 13.95 1.49
CA LYS A 71 -20.68 15.02 2.10
C LYS A 71 -21.72 14.33 2.98
N LYS A 72 -21.61 14.50 4.30
CA LYS A 72 -22.68 14.15 5.23
C LYS A 72 -23.90 14.98 4.81
N LYS A 73 -25.02 14.31 4.57
CA LYS A 73 -26.33 14.92 4.32
C LYS A 73 -27.05 15.03 5.66
#